data_AF-A0A2K6VL40-F1
#
_entry.id   AF-A0A2K6VL40-F1
#
_cell.length_a   1.000
_cell.length_b   1.000
_cell.length_c   1.000
_cell.angle_alpha   90.00
_cell.angle_beta   90.00
_cell.angle_gamma   90.00
#
_symmetry.space_group_name_H-M   'P 1'
#
loop_
_entity.id
_entity.type
_entity.pdbx_description
1 polymer ?
#
loop_
_entity_poly.entity_id
_entity_poly.type
_entity_poly.pdbx_seq_one_letter_code
_entity_poly.pdbx_strand_id
1 'polypeptide(L)'
;MIRLFSFLLILIWATGRNCIPSDCNTIKDGGYRCENGTKPIIAFYFDNETEQCLPFRYEGCGGNENRFSTIKACRKDCIPEDYGSCALKAKAYGDNESNTVICSGPVVHSCPEKYTCKHLAFFGICCPKKTEEMFAKNSSPSCMKGELVKFDSGSFNYTLLGKSCSDRFCPENSKCFQQEIFAYCCQ
;
A
#
# COMPACT_ATOMS: atom_id res chain seq x y z
N MET A 1 51.96 27.03 -31.49
CA MET A 1 51.92 26.46 -30.11
C MET A 1 50.55 26.73 -29.52
N ILE A 2 50.07 25.84 -28.65
CA ILE A 2 48.75 25.77 -27.99
C ILE A 2 47.71 24.95 -28.77
N ARG A 3 47.75 23.62 -28.56
CA ARG A 3 46.60 22.72 -28.73
C ARG A 3 45.84 22.69 -27.41
N LEU A 4 44.61 23.22 -27.39
CA LEU A 4 43.69 23.13 -26.26
C LEU A 4 42.93 21.81 -26.36
N PHE A 5 43.15 20.91 -25.39
CA PHE A 5 42.37 19.70 -25.20
C PHE A 5 41.01 20.06 -24.58
N SER A 6 39.94 19.74 -25.30
CA SER A 6 38.57 19.92 -24.84
C SER A 6 38.20 18.77 -23.90
N PHE A 7 37.92 19.08 -22.64
CA PHE A 7 37.39 18.14 -21.65
C PHE A 7 35.93 17.81 -21.98
N LEU A 8 35.63 16.53 -22.20
CA LEU A 8 34.26 16.01 -22.27
C LEU A 8 33.62 16.10 -20.87
N LEU A 9 32.57 16.93 -20.74
CA LEU A 9 31.65 16.93 -19.61
C LEU A 9 30.73 15.70 -19.72
N ILE A 10 30.94 14.72 -18.85
CA ILE A 10 30.02 13.59 -18.66
C ILE A 10 28.83 14.11 -17.83
N LEU A 11 27.68 14.28 -18.48
CA LEU A 11 26.41 14.56 -17.82
C LEU A 11 25.89 13.29 -17.15
N ILE A 12 26.02 13.19 -15.84
CA ILE A 12 25.39 12.14 -15.03
C ILE A 12 23.93 12.57 -14.82
N TRP A 13 23.00 11.88 -15.49
CA TRP A 13 21.58 12.06 -15.26
C TRP A 13 21.23 11.47 -13.89
N ALA A 14 20.91 12.33 -12.93
CA ALA A 14 20.32 11.90 -11.67
C ALA A 14 18.86 11.48 -11.94
N THR A 15 18.65 10.19 -12.23
CA THR A 15 17.29 9.63 -12.25
C THR A 15 16.79 9.57 -10.81
N GLY A 16 15.71 10.30 -10.52
CA GLY A 16 15.06 10.32 -9.22
C GLY A 16 14.78 8.89 -8.71
N ARG A 17 15.29 8.58 -7.53
CA ARG A 17 15.15 7.26 -6.91
C ARG A 17 13.68 7.05 -6.52
N ASN A 18 13.04 6.04 -7.09
CA ASN A 18 11.87 5.43 -6.48
C ASN A 18 12.32 4.85 -5.12
N CYS A 19 11.86 5.42 -4.01
CA CYS A 19 12.25 5.01 -2.66
C CYS A 19 11.70 3.65 -2.24
N ILE A 20 10.83 3.07 -3.06
CA ILE A 20 10.22 1.77 -2.82
C ILE A 20 11.16 0.70 -3.40
N PRO A 21 11.65 -0.26 -2.60
CA PRO A 21 12.45 -1.37 -3.11
C PRO A 21 11.77 -2.06 -4.30
N SER A 22 12.56 -2.53 -5.27
CA SER A 22 12.07 -3.26 -6.45
C SER A 22 11.09 -4.38 -6.08
N ASP A 23 11.41 -5.05 -4.98
CA ASP A 23 10.72 -6.22 -4.47
C ASP A 23 9.27 -5.89 -4.12
N CYS A 24 8.98 -4.68 -3.66
CA CYS A 24 7.63 -4.24 -3.31
C CYS A 24 6.77 -3.88 -4.52
N ASN A 25 7.37 -3.59 -5.69
CA ASN A 25 6.65 -3.12 -6.86
C ASN A 25 6.19 -4.25 -7.79
N THR A 26 6.64 -5.49 -7.56
CA THR A 26 6.23 -6.63 -8.39
C THR A 26 4.80 -7.05 -8.08
N ILE A 27 4.06 -7.55 -9.08
CA ILE A 27 2.71 -8.06 -8.89
C ILE A 27 2.78 -9.27 -7.98
N LYS A 28 1.88 -9.35 -6.99
CA LYS A 28 1.74 -10.53 -6.13
C LYS A 28 1.71 -11.84 -6.91
N ASP A 29 2.57 -12.77 -6.54
CA ASP A 29 2.60 -14.11 -7.13
C ASP A 29 2.40 -15.19 -6.05
N GLY A 30 1.26 -15.89 -6.17
CA GLY A 30 0.87 -17.01 -5.30
C GLY A 30 1.79 -18.23 -5.40
N GLY A 31 2.63 -18.29 -6.43
CA GLY A 31 3.46 -19.44 -6.71
C GLY A 31 2.64 -20.68 -7.07
N TYR A 32 3.25 -21.85 -6.89
CA TYR A 32 2.65 -23.15 -7.14
C TYR A 32 2.96 -24.13 -6.00
N ARG A 33 2.22 -25.24 -5.96
CA ARG A 33 2.41 -26.29 -4.95
C ARG A 33 3.72 -27.03 -5.20
N CYS A 34 4.58 -27.08 -4.19
CA CYS A 34 5.82 -27.84 -4.27
C CYS A 34 5.56 -29.35 -4.42
N GLU A 35 6.36 -30.03 -5.24
CA GLU A 35 6.33 -31.49 -5.37
C GLU A 35 6.66 -32.22 -4.06
N ASN A 36 7.47 -31.60 -3.20
CA ASN A 36 7.86 -32.14 -1.90
C ASN A 36 6.76 -32.05 -0.82
N GLY A 37 5.57 -31.54 -1.15
CA GLY A 37 4.45 -31.45 -0.22
C GLY A 37 4.54 -30.31 0.80
N THR A 38 5.37 -29.29 0.57
CA THR A 38 5.37 -28.05 1.37
C THR A 38 3.94 -27.50 1.48
N LYS A 39 3.48 -27.27 2.72
CA LYS A 39 2.14 -26.75 2.95
C LYS A 39 2.06 -25.27 2.55
N PRO A 40 0.97 -24.84 1.88
CA PRO A 40 0.74 -23.42 1.64
C PRO A 40 0.62 -22.62 2.93
N ILE A 41 1.07 -21.37 2.90
CA ILE A 41 1.03 -20.43 4.03
C ILE A 41 0.33 -19.14 3.62
N ILE A 42 -0.10 -18.37 4.62
CA ILE A 42 -0.46 -16.97 4.40
C ILE A 42 0.83 -16.14 4.45
N ALA A 43 1.09 -15.41 3.38
CA ALA A 43 2.15 -14.42 3.29
C ALA A 43 1.54 -13.04 3.05
N PHE A 44 2.36 -11.99 3.13
CA PHE A 44 1.96 -10.61 2.87
C PHE A 44 2.70 -10.06 1.67
N TYR A 45 2.05 -9.18 0.91
CA TYR A 45 2.66 -8.46 -0.22
C TYR A 45 2.26 -7.00 -0.15
N PHE A 46 3.07 -6.11 -0.72
CA PHE A 46 2.71 -4.71 -0.90
C PHE A 46 1.85 -4.55 -2.15
N ASP A 47 0.60 -4.12 -1.96
CA ASP A 47 -0.32 -3.80 -3.04
C ASP A 47 -0.11 -2.36 -3.48
N ASN A 48 0.52 -2.19 -4.65
CA ASN A 48 0.90 -0.87 -5.16
C ASN A 48 -0.30 0.07 -5.43
N GLU A 49 -1.49 -0.47 -5.65
CA GLU A 49 -2.69 0.33 -5.92
C GLU A 49 -3.25 0.94 -4.62
N THR A 50 -3.41 0.12 -3.59
CA THR A 50 -3.96 0.55 -2.29
C THR A 50 -2.89 1.10 -1.34
N GLU A 51 -1.63 0.86 -1.65
CA GLU A 51 -0.46 1.16 -0.82
C GLU A 51 -0.53 0.50 0.56
N GLN A 52 -1.10 -0.71 0.58
CA GLN A 52 -1.25 -1.51 1.78
C GLN A 52 -0.50 -2.82 1.67
N CYS A 53 -0.02 -3.31 2.81
CA CYS A 53 0.45 -4.69 2.92
C CYS A 53 -0.74 -5.62 3.15
N LEU A 54 -1.05 -6.47 2.18
CA LEU A 54 -2.23 -7.34 2.18
C LEU A 54 -1.83 -8.82 2.22
N PRO A 55 -2.61 -9.67 2.89
CA PRO A 55 -2.37 -11.10 2.97
C PRO A 55 -2.80 -11.83 1.69
N PHE A 56 -2.12 -12.93 1.38
CA PHE A 56 -2.48 -13.85 0.31
C PHE A 56 -1.95 -15.26 0.59
N ARG A 57 -2.53 -16.24 -0.08
CA ARG A 57 -2.05 -17.62 -0.03
C ARG A 57 -0.86 -17.83 -0.96
N TYR A 58 0.30 -18.14 -0.38
CA TYR A 58 1.46 -18.63 -1.09
C TYR A 58 1.46 -20.17 -1.08
N GLU A 59 1.52 -20.80 -2.25
CA GLU A 59 1.38 -22.26 -2.42
C GLU A 59 2.64 -23.06 -2.02
N GLY A 60 3.74 -22.38 -1.70
CA GLY A 60 4.94 -22.96 -1.12
C GLY A 60 6.18 -22.89 -2.02
N CYS A 61 6.01 -22.89 -3.34
CA CYS A 61 7.10 -22.82 -4.32
C CYS A 61 6.92 -21.72 -5.36
N GLY A 62 8.04 -21.23 -5.91
CA GLY A 62 8.05 -20.17 -6.91
C GLY A 62 7.66 -18.81 -6.33
N GLY A 63 6.85 -18.06 -7.09
CA GLY A 63 6.52 -16.69 -6.74
C GLY A 63 7.66 -15.71 -6.97
N ASN A 64 7.54 -14.53 -6.37
CA ASN A 64 8.54 -13.47 -6.43
C ASN A 64 8.84 -12.89 -5.03
N GLU A 65 9.64 -11.83 -5.01
CA GLU A 65 10.18 -11.18 -3.83
C GLU A 65 9.17 -10.26 -3.12
N ASN A 66 8.03 -9.92 -3.74
CA ASN A 66 6.92 -9.22 -3.06
C ASN A 66 6.16 -10.17 -2.13
N ARG A 67 6.88 -10.77 -1.18
CA ARG A 67 6.37 -11.82 -0.29
C ARG A 67 7.10 -11.78 1.05
N PHE A 68 6.36 -11.41 2.08
CA PHE A 68 6.84 -11.25 3.44
C PHE A 68 6.13 -12.22 4.37
N SER A 69 6.86 -12.76 5.35
CA SER A 69 6.30 -13.70 6.34
C SER A 69 5.38 -13.02 7.36
N THR A 70 5.53 -11.71 7.55
CA THR A 70 4.71 -10.92 8.48
C THR A 70 4.33 -9.59 7.86
N ILE A 71 3.18 -9.04 8.27
CA ILE A 71 2.76 -7.71 7.86
C ILE A 71 3.74 -6.63 8.32
N LYS A 72 4.37 -6.81 9.49
CA LYS A 72 5.37 -5.87 10.02
C LYS A 72 6.59 -5.78 9.11
N ALA A 73 7.08 -6.92 8.59
CA ALA A 73 8.17 -6.93 7.63
C ALA A 73 7.78 -6.22 6.33
N CYS A 74 6.61 -6.56 5.75
CA CYS A 74 6.12 -5.88 4.55
C CYS A 74 6.02 -4.36 4.74
N ARG A 75 5.43 -3.89 5.85
CA ARG A 75 5.28 -2.45 6.12
C ARG A 75 6.63 -1.77 6.28
N LYS A 76 7.54 -2.38 7.05
CA LYS A 76 8.89 -1.86 7.27
C LYS A 76 9.66 -1.70 5.95
N ASP A 77 9.54 -2.69 5.07
CA ASP A 77 10.36 -2.75 3.85
C ASP A 77 9.74 -1.94 2.70
N CYS A 78 8.40 -1.82 2.65
CA CYS A 78 7.69 -1.22 1.51
C CYS A 78 7.02 0.13 1.78
N ILE A 79 6.78 0.51 3.04
CA ILE A 79 6.10 1.77 3.40
C ILE A 79 7.07 2.66 4.17
N PRO A 80 7.54 3.78 3.57
CA PRO A 80 8.39 4.74 4.27
C PRO A 80 7.74 5.28 5.55
N GLU A 81 8.53 5.61 6.58
CA GLU A 81 7.99 6.11 7.86
C GLU A 81 7.25 7.44 7.70
N ASP A 82 7.73 8.32 6.82
CA ASP A 82 7.10 9.61 6.49
C ASP A 82 6.10 9.50 5.33
N TYR A 83 5.60 8.29 5.05
CA TYR A 83 4.69 8.07 3.93
C TYR A 83 3.32 8.68 4.20
N GLY A 84 2.98 9.69 3.41
CA GLY A 84 1.67 10.31 3.41
C GLY A 84 1.20 10.63 2.01
N SER A 85 0.20 9.88 1.54
CA SER A 85 -0.43 10.04 0.24
C SER A 85 -1.94 10.01 0.36
N CYS A 86 -2.62 10.40 -0.71
CA CYS A 86 -4.04 10.17 -0.82
C CYS A 86 -4.32 8.69 -1.10
N ALA A 87 -5.48 8.22 -0.65
CA ALA A 87 -5.95 6.87 -0.87
C ALA A 87 -5.93 6.49 -2.36
N LEU A 88 -5.62 5.21 -2.63
CA LEU A 88 -5.56 4.64 -3.98
C LEU A 88 -4.54 5.34 -4.89
N LYS A 89 -3.41 5.80 -4.34
CA LYS A 89 -2.40 6.61 -5.05
C LYS A 89 -2.95 7.85 -5.74
N ALA A 90 -4.09 8.38 -5.28
CA ALA A 90 -4.67 9.55 -5.89
C ALA A 90 -3.72 10.74 -5.78
N LYS A 91 -3.64 11.57 -6.82
CA LYS A 91 -2.80 12.77 -6.80
C LYS A 91 -3.39 13.79 -5.82
N ALA A 92 -2.57 14.28 -4.91
CA ALA A 92 -2.93 15.39 -4.03
C ALA A 92 -3.18 16.67 -4.87
N TYR A 93 -3.99 17.59 -4.33
CA TYR A 93 -4.22 18.88 -4.98
C TYR A 93 -2.91 19.68 -5.03
N GLY A 94 -2.56 20.12 -6.24
CA GLY A 94 -1.44 21.03 -6.47
C GLY A 94 -1.94 22.45 -6.67
N ASP A 95 -1.17 23.43 -6.24
CA ASP A 95 -1.37 24.83 -6.62
C ASP A 95 -1.00 25.07 -8.11
N ASN A 96 -0.98 26.33 -8.54
CA ASN A 96 -0.67 26.71 -9.92
C ASN A 96 0.77 26.34 -10.34
N GLU A 97 1.67 26.14 -9.39
CA GLU A 97 3.06 25.71 -9.60
C GLU A 97 3.23 24.19 -9.44
N SER A 98 2.13 23.45 -9.28
CA SER A 98 2.11 22.01 -8.97
C SER A 98 2.71 21.64 -7.61
N ASN A 99 2.86 22.59 -6.69
CA ASN A 99 3.23 22.30 -5.31
C ASN A 99 2.02 21.74 -4.57
N THR A 100 2.22 20.70 -3.77
CA THR A 100 1.15 20.12 -2.95
C THR A 100 0.62 21.14 -1.95
N VAL A 101 -0.69 21.39 -1.96
CA VAL A 101 -1.32 22.33 -1.03
C VAL A 101 -1.46 21.71 0.35
N ILE A 102 -0.92 22.42 1.34
CA ILE A 102 -0.98 22.07 2.76
C ILE A 102 -2.25 22.66 3.39
N CYS A 103 -3.06 21.81 4.01
CA CYS A 103 -4.34 22.19 4.65
C CYS A 103 -4.34 22.05 6.18
N SER A 104 -3.24 21.61 6.76
CA SER A 104 -2.99 21.60 8.20
C SER A 104 -1.50 21.69 8.43
N GLY A 105 -1.06 22.51 9.38
CA GLY A 105 0.35 22.79 9.63
C GLY A 105 0.60 24.27 9.86
N PRO A 106 1.85 24.75 9.70
CA PRO A 106 2.20 26.15 9.95
C PRO A 106 1.51 27.13 8.99
N VAL A 107 1.27 26.68 7.74
CA VAL A 107 0.52 27.43 6.72
C VAL A 107 -0.69 26.59 6.35
N VAL A 108 -1.88 27.15 6.57
CA VAL A 108 -3.16 26.44 6.42
C VAL A 108 -3.94 27.04 5.28
N HIS A 109 -4.06 26.29 4.19
CA HIS A 109 -4.99 26.59 3.10
C HIS A 109 -6.26 25.75 3.22
N SER A 110 -7.38 26.28 2.77
CA SER A 110 -8.59 25.47 2.58
C SER A 110 -8.43 24.59 1.34
N CYS A 111 -8.88 23.34 1.45
CA CYS A 111 -8.99 22.49 0.26
C CYS A 111 -10.11 22.98 -0.66
N PRO A 112 -9.92 22.92 -1.99
CA PRO A 112 -10.95 23.29 -2.95
C PRO A 112 -12.13 22.30 -2.93
N GLU A 113 -13.20 22.64 -3.63
CA GLU A 113 -14.35 21.75 -3.81
C GLU A 113 -13.89 20.38 -4.33
N LYS A 114 -14.53 19.30 -3.84
CA LYS A 114 -14.21 17.88 -4.12
C LYS A 114 -12.92 17.35 -3.50
N TYR A 115 -12.20 18.16 -2.72
CA TYR A 115 -11.07 17.73 -1.90
C TYR A 115 -11.41 17.79 -0.42
N THR A 116 -10.74 16.95 0.36
CA THR A 116 -10.81 16.92 1.83
C THR A 116 -9.41 17.01 2.40
N CYS A 117 -9.26 17.62 3.57
CA CYS A 117 -7.97 17.67 4.24
C CYS A 117 -7.67 16.33 4.90
N LYS A 118 -6.67 15.61 4.38
CA LYS A 118 -6.16 14.37 4.98
C LYS A 118 -4.99 14.71 5.89
N HIS A 119 -5.17 14.50 7.19
CA HIS A 119 -4.09 14.68 8.16
C HIS A 119 -3.10 13.52 8.07
N LEU A 120 -1.83 13.86 7.88
CA LEU A 120 -0.67 12.98 7.98
C LEU A 120 -0.02 13.17 9.37
N ALA A 121 1.20 12.67 9.59
CA ALA A 121 1.86 12.74 10.90
C ALA A 121 2.06 14.19 11.42
N PHE A 122 2.41 15.13 10.54
CA PHE A 122 2.77 16.51 10.94
C PHE A 122 2.01 17.62 10.22
N PHE A 123 1.46 17.31 9.05
CA PHE A 123 0.74 18.26 8.20
C PHE A 123 -0.45 17.56 7.54
N GLY A 124 -1.34 18.35 6.93
CA GLY A 124 -2.44 17.83 6.14
C GLY A 124 -2.28 18.20 4.68
N ILE A 125 -2.72 17.31 3.79
CA ILE A 125 -2.76 17.55 2.34
C ILE A 125 -4.18 17.44 1.82
N CYS A 126 -4.47 18.15 0.74
CA CYS A 126 -5.77 18.07 0.09
C CYS A 126 -5.86 16.85 -0.82
N CYS A 127 -6.69 15.88 -0.44
CA CYS A 127 -6.91 14.64 -1.18
C CYS A 127 -8.31 14.59 -1.79
N PRO A 128 -8.51 13.91 -2.96
CA PRO A 128 -9.82 13.80 -3.55
C PRO A 128 -10.81 13.14 -2.60
N LYS A 129 -11.88 13.88 -2.25
CA LYS A 129 -12.87 13.47 -1.23
C LYS A 129 -13.48 12.10 -1.55
N LYS A 130 -13.82 11.88 -2.83
CA LYS A 130 -14.45 10.63 -3.30
C LYS A 130 -13.57 9.38 -3.02
N THR A 131 -12.27 9.46 -3.26
CA THR A 131 -11.37 8.31 -3.07
C THR A 131 -11.10 8.07 -1.59
N GLU A 132 -10.91 9.12 -0.79
CA GLU A 132 -10.76 9.01 0.67
C GLU A 132 -12.00 8.38 1.31
N GLU A 133 -13.20 8.82 0.94
CA GLU A 133 -14.46 8.28 1.48
C GLU A 133 -14.67 6.81 1.09
N MET A 134 -14.39 6.45 -0.17
CA MET A 134 -14.48 5.08 -0.65
C MET A 134 -13.49 4.16 0.09
N PHE A 135 -12.25 4.60 0.25
CA PHE A 135 -11.22 3.86 0.97
C PHE A 135 -11.56 3.69 2.45
N ALA A 136 -12.03 4.76 3.12
CA ALA A 136 -12.45 4.70 4.52
C ALA A 136 -13.61 3.71 4.73
N LYS A 137 -14.59 3.71 3.81
CA LYS A 137 -15.72 2.76 3.84
C LYS A 137 -15.26 1.30 3.66
N ASN A 138 -14.32 1.03 2.77
CA ASN A 138 -13.82 -0.33 2.51
C ASN A 138 -12.81 -0.80 3.58
N SER A 139 -12.11 0.11 4.25
CA SER A 139 -11.12 -0.22 5.30
C SER A 139 -11.76 -0.57 6.65
N SER A 140 -13.04 -0.25 6.83
CA SER A 140 -13.80 -0.50 8.05
C SER A 140 -15.09 -1.29 7.75
N PRO A 141 -14.98 -2.53 7.23
CA PRO A 141 -16.15 -3.35 6.91
C PRO A 141 -16.90 -3.79 8.17
N SER A 142 -18.08 -4.38 7.98
CA SER A 142 -18.85 -5.03 9.04
C SER A 142 -19.42 -6.37 8.57
N CYS A 143 -19.57 -7.29 9.52
CA CYS A 143 -20.17 -8.59 9.29
C CYS A 143 -21.68 -8.53 9.53
N MET A 144 -22.48 -9.04 8.59
CA MET A 144 -23.93 -9.19 8.83
C MET A 144 -24.21 -10.23 9.93
N LYS A 145 -23.35 -11.25 10.01
CA LYS A 145 -23.36 -12.31 11.02
C LYS A 145 -21.92 -12.65 11.37
N GLY A 146 -21.66 -12.86 12.66
CA GLY A 146 -20.33 -13.16 13.17
C GLY A 146 -19.49 -11.91 13.42
N GLU A 147 -18.22 -12.12 13.71
CA GLU A 147 -17.24 -11.10 14.01
C GLU A 147 -16.24 -10.96 12.86
N LEU A 148 -15.70 -9.75 12.69
CA LEU A 148 -14.59 -9.53 11.77
C LEU A 148 -13.38 -10.34 12.24
N VAL A 149 -12.79 -11.10 11.32
CA VAL A 149 -11.48 -11.70 11.57
C VAL A 149 -10.47 -10.57 11.73
N LYS A 150 -9.72 -10.63 12.82
CA LYS A 150 -8.63 -9.71 13.13
C LYS A 150 -7.33 -10.49 13.26
N PHE A 151 -6.21 -9.83 13.00
CA PHE A 151 -4.89 -10.37 13.33
C PHE A 151 -4.25 -9.51 14.42
N ASP A 152 -3.52 -10.19 15.29
CA ASP A 152 -2.73 -9.55 16.33
C ASP A 152 -1.40 -9.04 15.72
N SER A 153 -1.11 -7.77 15.93
CA SER A 153 0.16 -7.14 15.56
C SER A 153 0.94 -6.64 16.79
N GLY A 154 0.66 -7.23 17.97
CA GLY A 154 1.25 -6.90 19.26
C GLY A 154 0.31 -6.06 20.12
N SER A 155 0.29 -4.74 19.89
CA SER A 155 -0.48 -3.81 20.75
C SER A 155 -1.90 -3.55 20.24
N PHE A 156 -2.18 -3.88 18.99
CA PHE A 156 -3.46 -3.59 18.35
C PHE A 156 -3.89 -4.78 17.49
N ASN A 157 -5.20 -5.07 17.56
CA ASN A 157 -5.87 -5.99 16.66
C ASN A 157 -6.34 -5.24 15.42
N TYR A 158 -5.80 -5.60 14.26
CA TYR A 158 -6.19 -5.01 12.99
C TYR A 158 -7.16 -5.94 12.26
N THR A 159 -8.17 -5.38 11.60
CA THR A 159 -9.05 -6.14 10.71
C THR A 159 -8.24 -6.79 9.60
N LEU A 160 -8.46 -8.10 9.38
CA LEU A 160 -7.81 -8.83 8.30
C LEU A 160 -8.48 -8.46 6.96
N LEU A 161 -7.92 -7.46 6.29
CA LEU A 161 -8.29 -7.06 4.94
C LEU A 161 -7.37 -7.73 3.93
N GLY A 162 -7.91 -8.22 2.82
CA GLY A 162 -7.17 -8.65 1.63
C GLY A 162 -7.58 -7.85 0.40
N LYS A 163 -6.93 -8.06 -0.74
CA LYS A 163 -7.32 -7.39 -1.99
C LYS A 163 -8.55 -8.04 -2.62
N SER A 164 -8.53 -9.37 -2.67
CA SER A 164 -9.60 -10.16 -3.28
C SER A 164 -9.84 -11.47 -2.53
N CYS A 165 -11.09 -11.95 -2.52
CA CYS A 165 -11.39 -13.29 -2.02
C CYS A 165 -10.68 -14.41 -2.80
N SER A 166 -10.28 -14.15 -4.05
CA SER A 166 -9.47 -15.09 -4.84
C SER A 166 -8.08 -15.35 -4.25
N ASP A 167 -7.59 -14.45 -3.39
CA ASP A 167 -6.28 -14.57 -2.75
C ASP A 167 -6.29 -15.60 -1.60
N ARG A 168 -7.46 -16.17 -1.25
CA ARG A 168 -7.62 -17.28 -0.28
C ARG A 168 -6.90 -17.03 1.06
N PHE A 169 -6.97 -15.78 1.53
CA PHE A 169 -6.27 -15.32 2.73
C PHE A 169 -7.06 -15.52 4.03
N CYS A 170 -8.37 -15.75 3.93
CA CYS A 170 -9.22 -15.97 5.09
C CYS A 170 -8.87 -17.29 5.80
N PRO A 171 -8.84 -17.31 7.16
CA PRO A 171 -8.58 -18.52 7.92
C PRO A 171 -9.70 -19.56 7.75
N GLU A 172 -9.42 -20.80 8.13
CA GLU A 172 -10.42 -21.86 8.20
C GLU A 172 -11.62 -21.43 9.08
N ASN A 173 -12.82 -21.91 8.75
CA ASN A 173 -14.10 -21.56 9.40
C ASN A 173 -14.54 -20.09 9.27
N SER A 174 -13.87 -19.28 8.44
CA SER A 174 -14.34 -17.94 8.10
C SER A 174 -14.85 -17.87 6.66
N LYS A 175 -15.75 -16.91 6.40
CA LYS A 175 -16.28 -16.64 5.07
C LYS A 175 -15.72 -15.31 4.55
N CYS A 176 -15.23 -15.32 3.32
CA CYS A 176 -14.76 -14.12 2.64
C CYS A 176 -15.92 -13.33 2.03
N PHE A 177 -15.82 -12.00 2.11
CA PHE A 177 -16.73 -11.03 1.50
C PHE A 177 -15.92 -10.05 0.66
N GLN A 178 -16.31 -9.87 -0.61
CA GLN A 178 -15.66 -8.98 -1.55
C GLN A 178 -16.33 -7.60 -1.51
N GLN A 179 -15.52 -6.54 -1.43
CA GLN A 179 -15.95 -5.16 -1.63
C GLN A 179 -15.24 -4.54 -2.84
N GLU A 180 -15.39 -3.23 -3.02
CA GLU A 180 -14.86 -2.48 -4.16
C GLU A 180 -13.32 -2.38 -4.14
N ILE A 181 -12.74 -2.14 -2.96
CA ILE A 181 -11.28 -1.97 -2.80
C ILE A 181 -10.64 -3.19 -2.13
N PHE A 182 -11.29 -3.72 -1.10
CA PHE A 182 -10.77 -4.80 -0.26
C PHE A 182 -11.75 -5.98 -0.19
N ALA A 183 -11.24 -7.09 0.31
CA ALA A 183 -12.01 -8.22 0.79
C ALA A 183 -11.77 -8.36 2.30
N TYR A 184 -12.72 -8.96 3.00
CA TYR A 184 -12.62 -9.19 4.45
C TYR A 184 -13.24 -10.53 4.83
N CYS A 185 -12.94 -11.01 6.03
CA CYS A 185 -13.42 -12.30 6.52
C CYS A 185 -14.31 -12.12 7.74
N CYS A 186 -15.43 -12.85 7.79
CA CYS A 186 -16.28 -12.97 8.97
C CYS A 186 -16.28 -14.39 9.50
N GLN A 187 -16.25 -14.54 10.82
CA GLN A 187 -16.32 -15.82 11.54
C GLN A 187 -17.43 -15.82 12.57
#